data_AF-A0A543FDK9-F1
#
_entry.id   AF-A0A543FDK9-F1
#
_cell.length_a   1.000
_cell.length_b   1.000
_cell.length_c   1.000
_cell.angle_alpha   90.00
_cell.angle_beta   90.00
_cell.angle_gamma   90.00
#
_symmetry.space_group_name_H-M   'P 1'
#
loop_
_entity.id
_entity.type
_entity.pdbx_description
1 polymer ?
#
loop_
_entity_poly.entity_id
_entity_poly.type
_entity_poly.pdbx_seq_one_letter_code
_entity_poly.pdbx_strand_id
1 'polypeptide(L)'
;MRIGGIDWRRGAPRWWVVTALGTAGLAAVCCLGLVVQEVTDSDSDDGTMLLLLGLLTAGVLWMVCGVIGLIAYDNARLSLIAPLVVALAVALFWGELPAHLGWWLSKGSLDRAATECVPSETSARYGTYTVVSVEPYEGGCLFSTGRGWLTKKGFAYMPNGAPQPKGEYDYRFEPYDGPWYRY
;
A
#
# COMPACT_ATOMS: atom_id res chain seq x y z
N MET A 1 46.61 3.82 -20.33
CA MET A 1 45.20 3.61 -20.72
C MET A 1 44.87 2.12 -20.62
N ARG A 2 44.14 1.74 -19.56
CA ARG A 2 43.52 0.45 -19.15
C ARG A 2 43.14 0.71 -17.68
N ILE A 3 42.06 1.43 -17.39
CA ILE A 3 40.66 0.97 -17.18
C ILE A 3 40.62 -0.31 -16.34
N GLY A 4 40.23 -0.19 -15.06
CA GLY A 4 40.02 -1.32 -14.17
C GLY A 4 40.59 -1.19 -12.75
N GLY A 5 40.70 0.02 -12.21
CA GLY A 5 41.04 0.25 -10.80
C GLY A 5 39.81 0.03 -9.91
N ILE A 6 39.46 -1.22 -9.64
CA ILE A 6 38.62 -1.58 -8.49
C ILE A 6 39.50 -2.47 -7.62
N ASP A 7 40.29 -1.84 -6.76
CA ASP A 7 41.03 -2.52 -5.72
C ASP A 7 40.02 -2.99 -4.65
N TRP A 8 39.69 -4.28 -4.64
CA TRP A 8 38.89 -4.92 -3.59
C TRP A 8 39.69 -5.07 -2.29
N ARG A 9 40.27 -3.98 -1.77
CA ARG A 9 41.08 -4.00 -0.53
C ARG A 9 40.21 -3.72 0.69
N ARG A 10 39.58 -4.81 1.18
CA ARG A 10 39.07 -5.13 2.53
C ARG A 10 37.74 -5.86 2.37
N GLY A 11 37.81 -7.18 2.26
CA GLY A 11 36.62 -8.02 2.21
C GLY A 11 35.75 -7.76 3.43
N ALA A 12 34.55 -7.22 3.23
CA ALA A 12 33.60 -6.95 4.30
C ALA A 12 33.35 -8.25 5.09
N PRO A 13 33.34 -8.22 6.42
CA PRO A 13 33.16 -9.41 7.21
C PRO A 13 31.77 -10.01 6.93
N ARG A 14 31.69 -11.34 6.84
CA ARG A 14 30.46 -12.05 6.43
C ARG A 14 29.25 -11.70 7.30
N TRP A 15 29.45 -11.44 8.59
CA TRP A 15 28.38 -11.03 9.50
C TRP A 15 27.76 -9.67 9.13
N TRP A 16 28.56 -8.70 8.67
CA TRP A 16 28.08 -7.38 8.25
C TRP A 16 27.28 -7.45 6.96
N VAL A 17 27.71 -8.32 6.03
CA VAL A 17 26.96 -8.58 4.79
C VAL A 17 25.61 -9.24 5.10
N VAL A 18 25.59 -10.21 6.02
CA VAL A 18 24.35 -10.88 6.45
C VAL A 18 23.40 -9.93 7.16
N THR A 19 23.88 -9.04 8.04
CA THR A 19 23.02 -8.05 8.71
C THR A 19 22.48 -7.01 7.73
N ALA A 20 23.28 -6.54 6.78
CA ALA A 20 22.84 -5.60 5.75
C ALA A 20 21.80 -6.20 4.79
N LEU A 21 22.00 -7.46 4.36
CA LEU A 21 21.00 -8.18 3.55
C LEU A 21 19.74 -8.49 4.36
N GLY A 22 19.90 -8.84 5.64
CA GLY A 22 18.77 -9.12 6.53
C GLY A 22 17.88 -7.90 6.75
N THR A 23 18.47 -6.72 7.00
CA THR A 23 17.69 -5.48 7.17
C THR A 23 17.05 -5.03 5.87
N ALA A 24 17.74 -5.16 4.73
CA ALA A 24 17.16 -4.88 3.42
C ALA A 24 16.00 -5.82 3.10
N GLY A 25 16.14 -7.12 3.39
CA GLY A 25 15.09 -8.12 3.22
C GLY A 25 13.88 -7.84 4.12
N LEU A 26 14.12 -7.53 5.40
CA LEU A 26 13.06 -7.17 6.34
C LEU A 26 12.32 -5.92 5.89
N ALA A 27 13.03 -4.86 5.50
CA ALA A 27 12.42 -3.64 4.98
C ALA A 27 11.60 -3.91 3.72
N ALA A 28 12.12 -4.73 2.79
CA ALA A 28 11.38 -5.12 1.58
C ALA A 28 10.09 -5.88 1.92
N VAL A 29 10.14 -6.81 2.87
CA VAL A 29 8.95 -7.54 3.34
C VAL A 29 7.94 -6.61 4.01
N CYS A 30 8.39 -5.68 4.86
CA CYS A 30 7.52 -4.70 5.50
C CYS A 30 6.87 -3.76 4.47
N CYS A 31 7.64 -3.26 3.50
CA CYS A 31 7.11 -2.43 2.41
C CYS A 31 6.09 -3.20 1.55
N LEU A 32 6.38 -4.46 1.22
CA LEU A 32 5.47 -5.28 0.44
C LEU A 32 4.20 -5.61 1.23
N GLY A 33 4.31 -5.82 2.54
CA GLY A 33 3.17 -5.98 3.44
C GLY A 33 2.25 -4.75 3.46
N LEU A 34 2.82 -3.54 3.57
CA LEU A 34 2.04 -2.30 3.52
C LEU A 34 1.33 -2.12 2.17
N VAL A 35 2.03 -2.39 1.06
CA VAL A 35 1.43 -2.35 -0.28
C VAL A 35 0.27 -3.33 -0.39
N VAL A 36 0.42 -4.54 0.15
CA VAL A 36 -0.66 -5.54 0.15
C VAL A 36 -1.84 -5.10 1.02
N GLN A 37 -1.61 -4.49 2.18
CA GLN A 37 -2.69 -3.96 3.03
C GLN A 37 -3.49 -2.86 2.33
N GLU A 38 -2.81 -1.90 1.68
CA GLU A 38 -3.45 -0.85 0.89
C GLU A 38 -4.26 -1.44 -0.28
N VAL A 39 -3.72 -2.47 -0.94
CA VAL A 39 -4.42 -3.17 -2.03
C VAL A 39 -5.65 -3.93 -1.54
N THR A 40 -5.62 -4.47 -0.32
CA THR A 40 -6.72 -5.27 0.22
C THR A 40 -7.75 -4.47 1.03
N ASP A 41 -7.48 -3.17 1.27
CA ASP A 41 -8.27 -2.32 2.18
C ASP A 41 -8.59 -3.05 3.49
N SER A 42 -7.59 -3.79 3.99
CA SER A 42 -7.70 -4.57 5.21
C SER A 42 -7.54 -3.58 6.36
N ASP A 43 -8.67 -3.12 6.91
CA ASP A 43 -8.79 -2.23 8.07
C ASP A 43 -8.31 -2.93 9.36
N SER A 44 -7.08 -3.43 9.34
CA SER A 44 -6.42 -4.17 10.41
C SER A 44 -5.36 -3.24 11.01
N ASP A 45 -5.81 -2.29 11.83
CA ASP A 45 -4.97 -1.32 12.54
C ASP A 45 -3.75 -1.98 13.21
N ASP A 46 -3.93 -3.17 13.77
CA ASP A 46 -2.87 -3.96 14.43
C ASP A 46 -1.72 -4.36 13.47
N GLY A 47 -2.04 -4.70 12.21
CA GLY A 47 -1.05 -5.12 11.22
C GLY A 47 -0.21 -3.96 10.69
N THR A 48 -0.84 -2.80 10.51
CA THR A 48 -0.19 -1.59 10.01
C THR A 48 0.84 -1.07 11.01
N MET A 49 0.51 -1.07 12.29
CA MET A 49 1.41 -0.63 13.36
C MET A 49 2.65 -1.53 13.48
N LEU A 50 2.49 -2.84 13.34
CA LEU A 50 3.59 -3.82 13.31
C LEU A 50 4.52 -3.63 12.11
N LEU A 51 3.96 -3.38 10.92
CA LEU A 51 4.74 -3.15 9.70
C LEU A 51 5.53 -1.83 9.77
N LEU A 52 4.92 -0.77 10.31
CA LEU A 52 5.59 0.51 10.57
C LEU A 52 6.71 0.37 11.61
N LEU A 53 6.48 -0.39 12.69
CA LEU A 53 7.50 -0.69 13.70
C LEU A 53 8.66 -1.51 13.10
N GLY A 54 8.35 -2.48 12.25
CA GLY A 54 9.33 -3.25 11.48
C GLY A 54 10.19 -2.36 10.57
N LEU A 55 9.58 -1.38 9.91
CA LEU A 55 10.28 -0.39 9.09
C LEU A 55 11.17 0.54 9.93
N LEU A 56 10.67 1.00 11.09
CA LEU A 56 11.41 1.84 12.02
C LEU A 56 12.66 1.10 12.55
N THR A 57 12.48 -0.13 13.01
CA THR A 57 13.58 -0.96 13.51
C THR A 57 14.58 -1.30 12.41
N ALA A 58 14.12 -1.65 11.20
CA ALA A 58 14.99 -1.86 10.05
C ALA A 58 15.79 -0.60 9.69
N GLY A 59 15.16 0.58 9.72
CA GLY A 59 15.79 1.87 9.46
C GLY A 59 16.86 2.22 10.51
N VAL A 60 16.59 1.98 11.79
CA VAL A 60 17.55 2.22 12.88
C VAL A 60 18.74 1.26 12.78
N LEU A 61 18.51 -0.05 12.59
CA LEU A 61 19.59 -1.01 12.37
C LEU A 61 20.41 -0.67 11.13
N TRP A 62 19.75 -0.16 10.09
CA TRP A 62 20.41 0.27 8.88
C TRP A 62 21.28 1.51 9.07
N MET A 63 20.81 2.53 9.79
CA MET A 63 21.62 3.72 10.13
C MET A 63 22.92 3.32 10.83
N VAL A 64 22.84 2.40 11.80
CA VAL A 64 24.02 1.90 12.52
C VAL A 64 24.96 1.15 11.57
N CYS A 65 24.44 0.24 10.74
CA CYS A 65 25.28 -0.55 9.81
C CYS A 65 25.86 0.29 8.66
N GLY A 66 25.12 1.27 8.16
CA GLY A 66 25.50 2.15 7.05
C GLY A 66 26.60 3.13 7.46
N VAL A 67 26.51 3.71 8.65
CA VAL A 67 27.58 4.55 9.24
C VAL A 67 28.85 3.74 9.45
N ILE A 68 28.74 2.51 9.97
CA ILE A 68 29.88 1.60 10.11
C ILE A 68 30.47 1.23 8.73
N GLY A 69 29.62 0.97 7.74
CA GLY A 69 30.02 0.64 6.36
C GLY A 69 30.79 1.75 5.65
N LEU A 70 30.31 3.00 5.80
CA LEU A 70 30.93 4.20 5.25
C LEU A 70 32.28 4.52 5.90
N ILE A 71 32.40 4.33 7.22
CA ILE A 71 33.60 4.67 7.97
C ILE A 71 34.67 3.58 7.86
N ALA A 72 34.29 2.29 7.85
CA ALA A 72 35.24 1.19 8.03
C ALA A 72 35.66 0.47 6.73
N TYR A 73 34.83 0.45 5.68
CA TYR A 73 35.01 -0.52 4.57
C TYR A 73 35.11 0.08 3.15
N ASP A 74 35.00 1.41 2.97
CA ASP A 74 35.07 2.12 1.67
C ASP A 74 34.17 1.50 0.57
N ASN A 75 33.12 0.79 0.97
CA ASN A 75 32.24 0.01 0.11
C ASN A 75 30.89 0.73 -0.02
N ALA A 76 30.96 1.98 -0.46
CA ALA A 76 29.82 2.90 -0.56
C ALA A 76 28.66 2.35 -1.41
N ARG A 77 28.94 1.46 -2.37
CA ARG A 77 27.93 0.88 -3.27
C ARG A 77 26.91 0.01 -2.54
N LEU A 78 27.33 -0.77 -1.54
CA LEU A 78 26.43 -1.61 -0.75
C LEU A 78 25.63 -0.78 0.27
N SER A 79 26.23 0.29 0.81
CA SER A 79 25.50 1.27 1.63
C SER A 79 24.47 2.06 0.81
N LEU A 80 24.58 2.16 -0.52
CA LEU A 80 23.64 2.90 -1.37
C LEU A 80 22.42 2.09 -1.82
N ILE A 81 22.45 0.75 -1.78
CA ILE A 81 21.34 -0.09 -2.24
C ILE A 81 20.12 0.08 -1.34
N ALA A 82 20.31 0.07 -0.03
CA ALA A 82 19.23 0.20 0.94
C ALA A 82 18.46 1.54 0.89
N PRO A 83 19.10 2.73 0.85
CA PRO A 83 18.36 3.98 0.71
C PRO A 83 17.69 4.08 -0.65
N LEU A 84 18.22 3.42 -1.69
CA LEU A 84 17.58 3.35 -2.99
C LEU A 84 16.32 2.48 -2.95
N VAL A 85 16.32 1.34 -2.24
CA VAL A 85 15.12 0.51 -2.02
C VAL A 85 14.08 1.26 -1.18
N VAL A 86 14.50 1.99 -0.14
CA VAL A 86 13.60 2.83 0.67
C VAL A 86 13.02 3.97 -0.17
N ALA A 87 13.85 4.68 -0.93
CA ALA A 87 13.38 5.74 -1.83
C ALA A 87 12.41 5.19 -2.89
N LEU A 88 12.68 4.00 -3.43
CA LEU A 88 11.79 3.33 -4.37
C LEU A 88 10.45 2.96 -3.71
N ALA A 89 10.49 2.45 -2.48
CA ALA A 89 9.28 2.12 -1.71
C ALA A 89 8.46 3.38 -1.36
N VAL A 90 9.13 4.46 -0.95
CA VAL A 90 8.48 5.76 -0.70
C VAL A 90 7.87 6.32 -1.99
N ALA A 91 8.59 6.24 -3.11
CA ALA A 91 8.07 6.67 -4.41
C ALA A 91 6.87 5.83 -4.87
N LEU A 92 6.87 4.52 -4.60
CA LEU A 92 5.74 3.63 -4.86
C LEU A 92 4.53 3.97 -3.98
N PHE A 93 4.75 4.30 -2.70
CA PHE A 93 3.70 4.68 -1.76
C PHE A 93 3.08 6.03 -2.14
N TRP A 94 3.91 7.03 -2.44
CA TRP A 94 3.46 8.35 -2.89
C TRP A 94 2.84 8.33 -4.29
N GLY A 95 3.17 7.34 -5.11
CA GLY A 95 2.66 7.23 -6.48
C GLY A 95 1.24 6.71 -6.59
N GLU A 96 0.58 6.35 -5.48
CA GLU A 96 -0.79 5.79 -5.45
C GLU A 96 -0.98 4.54 -6.34
N LEU A 97 0.12 3.97 -6.87
CA LEU A 97 0.13 2.78 -7.71
C LEU A 97 -0.54 1.56 -7.05
N PRO A 98 -0.33 1.28 -5.74
CA PRO A 98 -0.99 0.17 -5.08
C PRO A 98 -2.51 0.29 -5.13
N ALA A 99 -3.04 1.48 -4.84
CA ALA A 99 -4.47 1.74 -4.83
C ALA A 99 -5.07 1.59 -6.23
N HIS A 100 -4.39 2.11 -7.26
CA HIS A 100 -4.82 1.95 -8.65
C HIS A 100 -4.79 0.50 -9.13
N LEU A 101 -3.78 -0.29 -8.73
CA LEU A 101 -3.70 -1.71 -9.07
C LEU A 101 -4.78 -2.53 -8.36
N GLY A 102 -5.01 -2.27 -7.07
CA GLY A 102 -6.09 -2.91 -6.31
C GLY A 102 -7.47 -2.60 -6.90
N TRP A 103 -7.70 -1.35 -7.27
CA TRP A 103 -8.88 -0.93 -8.03
C TRP A 103 -9.02 -1.70 -9.35
N TRP A 104 -7.98 -1.69 -10.19
CA TRP A 104 -8.04 -2.31 -11.50
C TRP A 104 -8.30 -3.82 -11.43
N LEU A 105 -7.70 -4.50 -10.45
CA LEU A 105 -7.92 -5.92 -10.19
C LEU A 105 -9.33 -6.22 -9.68
N SER A 106 -9.93 -5.30 -8.93
CA SER A 106 -11.24 -5.49 -8.30
C SER A 106 -12.41 -4.97 -9.12
N LYS A 107 -12.17 -4.02 -10.03
CA LYS A 107 -13.18 -3.35 -10.86
C LYS A 107 -14.08 -4.33 -11.58
N GLY A 108 -13.51 -5.36 -12.21
CA GLY A 108 -14.29 -6.36 -12.94
C GLY A 108 -15.24 -7.19 -12.05
N SER A 109 -14.87 -7.49 -10.81
CA SER A 109 -15.78 -8.16 -9.86
C SER A 109 -16.82 -7.20 -9.29
N LEU A 110 -16.43 -5.95 -9.03
CA LEU A 110 -17.30 -4.91 -8.52
C LEU A 110 -18.35 -4.49 -9.57
N ASP A 111 -17.99 -4.39 -10.84
CA ASP A 111 -18.90 -4.10 -11.95
C ASP A 111 -20.01 -5.16 -12.05
N ARG A 112 -19.65 -6.45 -11.93
CA ARG A 112 -20.65 -7.54 -11.91
C ARG A 112 -21.57 -7.43 -10.70
N ALA A 113 -21.01 -7.20 -9.52
CA ALA A 113 -21.80 -7.04 -8.31
C ALA A 113 -22.72 -5.80 -8.39
N ALA A 114 -22.26 -4.73 -9.03
CA ALA A 114 -23.02 -3.50 -9.22
C ALA A 114 -24.17 -3.66 -10.21
N THR A 115 -24.02 -4.52 -11.24
CA THR A 115 -25.13 -4.82 -12.15
C THR A 115 -26.27 -5.59 -11.48
N GLU A 116 -25.96 -6.45 -10.51
CA GLU A 116 -26.98 -7.21 -9.77
C GLU A 116 -27.52 -6.43 -8.57
N CYS A 117 -26.67 -5.60 -7.94
CA CYS A 117 -26.92 -4.79 -6.74
C CYS A 117 -27.78 -5.52 -5.69
N VAL A 118 -27.42 -6.76 -5.38
CA VAL A 118 -28.14 -7.57 -4.39
C VAL A 118 -27.80 -7.03 -3.00
N PRO A 119 -28.78 -6.56 -2.22
CA PRO A 119 -28.54 -6.07 -0.87
C PRO A 119 -27.96 -7.17 0.00
N SER A 120 -26.85 -6.89 0.68
CA SER A 120 -26.17 -7.84 1.57
C SER A 120 -25.48 -7.10 2.70
N GLU A 121 -25.63 -7.60 3.93
CA GLU A 121 -24.85 -7.14 5.10
C GLU A 121 -23.75 -8.13 5.49
N THR A 122 -23.49 -9.13 4.65
CA THR A 122 -22.44 -10.12 4.89
C THR A 122 -21.16 -9.68 4.23
N SER A 123 -20.05 -9.76 4.98
CA SER A 123 -18.72 -9.48 4.43
C SER A 123 -18.39 -10.46 3.30
N ALA A 124 -18.10 -9.91 2.12
CA ALA A 124 -17.73 -10.66 0.94
C ALA A 124 -16.54 -9.98 0.25
N ARG A 125 -15.66 -10.80 -0.34
CA ARG A 125 -14.47 -10.32 -1.03
C ARG A 125 -14.75 -10.13 -2.51
N TYR A 126 -14.51 -8.93 -3.02
CA TYR A 126 -14.66 -8.57 -4.43
C TYR A 126 -13.28 -8.18 -4.98
N GLY A 127 -12.59 -9.16 -5.55
CA GLY A 127 -11.21 -8.98 -6.00
C GLY A 127 -10.25 -8.87 -4.81
N THR A 128 -9.59 -7.73 -4.67
CA THR A 128 -8.70 -7.44 -3.55
C THR A 128 -9.43 -6.80 -2.37
N TYR A 129 -10.53 -6.08 -2.61
CA TYR A 129 -11.32 -5.41 -1.57
C TYR A 129 -12.23 -6.37 -0.80
N THR A 130 -12.37 -6.10 0.51
CA THR A 130 -13.40 -6.71 1.35
C THR A 130 -14.56 -5.73 1.47
N VAL A 131 -15.73 -6.09 0.96
CA VAL A 131 -16.95 -5.30 1.09
C VAL A 131 -17.77 -5.87 2.23
N VAL A 132 -18.12 -5.01 3.18
CA VAL A 132 -18.85 -5.37 4.40
C VAL A 132 -20.37 -5.29 4.20
N SER A 133 -20.83 -4.36 3.36
CA SER A 133 -22.23 -4.28 2.96
C SER A 133 -22.40 -3.76 1.53
N VAL A 134 -23.48 -4.21 0.90
CA VAL A 134 -23.96 -3.76 -0.40
C VAL A 134 -25.38 -3.24 -0.20
N GLU A 135 -25.62 -1.99 -0.55
CA GLU A 135 -26.91 -1.31 -0.34
C GLU A 135 -27.31 -0.52 -1.60
N PRO A 136 -28.54 -0.68 -2.12
CA PRO A 136 -29.02 0.15 -3.23
C PRO A 136 -29.30 1.58 -2.73
N TYR A 137 -28.89 2.59 -3.50
CA TYR A 137 -29.06 4.01 -3.14
C TYR A 137 -29.33 4.89 -4.36
N GLU A 138 -30.46 5.61 -4.35
CA GLU A 138 -30.88 6.59 -5.37
C GLU A 138 -30.57 6.20 -6.85
N GLY A 139 -30.82 4.94 -7.23
CA GLY A 139 -30.61 4.44 -8.59
C GLY A 139 -29.19 3.97 -8.90
N GLY A 140 -28.35 3.82 -7.89
CA GLY A 140 -27.05 3.16 -7.92
C GLY A 140 -26.86 2.17 -6.78
N CYS A 141 -25.61 1.78 -6.56
CA CYS A 141 -25.24 0.76 -5.57
C CYS A 141 -24.05 1.22 -4.72
N LEU A 142 -24.17 1.11 -3.40
CA LEU A 142 -23.12 1.43 -2.44
C LEU A 142 -22.42 0.15 -1.99
N PHE A 143 -21.10 0.18 -1.99
CA PHE A 143 -20.22 -0.89 -1.52
C PHE A 143 -19.39 -0.34 -0.36
N SER A 144 -19.72 -0.72 0.86
CA SER A 144 -18.98 -0.29 2.06
C SER A 144 -17.77 -1.19 2.25
N THR A 145 -16.54 -0.65 2.26
CA THR A 145 -15.31 -1.46 2.44
C THR A 145 -14.77 -1.47 3.87
N GLY A 146 -15.21 -0.54 4.72
CA GLY A 146 -14.80 -0.50 6.13
C GLY A 146 -15.93 -0.10 7.07
N ARG A 147 -15.76 -0.44 8.36
CA ARG A 147 -16.57 0.06 9.47
C ARG A 147 -15.71 1.02 10.28
N GLY A 148 -15.28 2.12 9.67
CA GLY A 148 -14.63 3.20 10.41
C GLY A 148 -15.57 3.70 11.51
N TRP A 149 -15.09 3.81 12.75
CA TRP A 149 -15.89 4.21 13.92
C TRP A 149 -16.63 5.54 13.76
N LEU A 150 -16.19 6.40 12.83
CA LEU A 150 -16.69 7.78 12.67
C LEU A 150 -17.25 8.09 11.27
N THR A 151 -16.94 7.29 10.24
CA THR A 151 -17.41 7.50 8.86
C THR A 151 -17.46 6.18 8.09
N LYS A 152 -18.58 5.91 7.41
CA LYS A 152 -18.65 4.83 6.40
C LYS A 152 -17.81 5.30 5.21
N LYS A 153 -16.84 4.50 4.79
CA LYS A 153 -16.06 4.72 3.57
C LYS A 153 -16.31 3.58 2.60
N GLY A 154 -16.37 3.90 1.32
CA GLY A 154 -16.62 2.89 0.31
C GLY A 154 -16.62 3.40 -1.12
N PHE A 155 -17.13 2.54 -2.00
CA PHE A 155 -17.29 2.83 -3.43
C PHE A 155 -18.78 2.86 -3.78
N ALA A 156 -19.17 3.82 -4.60
CA ALA A 156 -20.53 3.95 -5.12
C ALA A 156 -20.53 3.80 -6.63
N TYR A 157 -21.35 2.90 -7.15
CA TYR A 157 -21.62 2.78 -8.57
C TYR A 157 -22.88 3.57 -8.93
N MET A 158 -22.71 4.66 -9.67
CA MET A 158 -23.77 5.60 -10.04
C MET A 158 -23.76 5.82 -11.55
N PRO A 159 -24.38 4.93 -12.36
CA PRO A 159 -24.34 5.01 -13.81
C PRO A 159 -25.06 6.24 -14.38
N ASN A 160 -26.03 6.79 -13.64
CA ASN A 160 -26.80 7.98 -14.03
C ASN A 160 -26.24 9.28 -13.41
N GLY A 161 -25.06 9.22 -12.80
CA GLY A 161 -24.46 10.32 -12.05
C GLY A 161 -24.84 10.33 -10.57
N ALA A 162 -23.93 10.83 -9.73
CA ALA A 162 -24.16 10.91 -8.30
C ALA A 162 -25.23 11.98 -7.97
N PRO A 163 -26.17 11.69 -7.05
CA PRO A 163 -27.14 12.68 -6.59
C PRO A 163 -26.44 13.84 -5.88
N GLN A 164 -26.97 15.06 -6.05
CA GLN A 164 -26.44 16.21 -5.34
C GLN A 164 -26.76 16.09 -3.84
N PRO A 165 -25.79 16.35 -2.95
CA PRO A 165 -26.03 16.32 -1.51
C PRO A 165 -27.08 17.37 -1.15
N LYS A 166 -28.16 16.96 -0.49
CA LYS A 166 -29.28 17.82 -0.10
C LYS A 166 -29.13 18.32 1.34
N GLY A 167 -28.26 17.70 2.14
CA GLY A 167 -27.94 18.13 3.51
C GLY A 167 -26.49 17.86 3.91
N GLU A 168 -26.11 18.36 5.09
CA GLU A 168 -24.76 18.21 5.66
C GLU A 168 -24.42 16.75 6.05
N TYR A 169 -25.44 15.90 6.18
CA TYR A 169 -25.31 14.48 6.52
C TYR A 169 -25.42 13.54 5.31
N ASP A 170 -25.57 14.07 4.10
CA ASP A 170 -25.61 13.23 2.89
C ASP A 170 -24.20 12.78 2.47
N TYR A 171 -24.13 11.64 1.79
CA TYR A 171 -22.89 11.13 1.20
C TYR A 171 -22.31 12.13 0.20
N ARG A 172 -21.03 12.46 0.38
CA ARG A 172 -20.28 13.26 -0.59
C ARG A 172 -19.61 12.33 -1.58
N PHE A 173 -20.16 12.27 -2.79
CA PHE A 173 -19.61 11.44 -3.85
C PHE A 173 -18.50 12.17 -4.61
N GLU A 174 -17.27 11.67 -4.49
CA GLU A 174 -16.11 12.14 -5.24
C GLU A 174 -15.88 11.24 -6.46
N PRO A 175 -15.78 11.79 -7.69
CA PRO A 175 -15.53 10.99 -8.88
C PRO A 175 -14.22 10.19 -8.74
N TYR A 176 -14.28 8.90 -9.04
CA TYR A 176 -13.11 8.02 -8.94
C TYR A 176 -12.72 7.43 -10.30
N ASP A 177 -13.60 6.66 -10.95
CA ASP A 177 -13.31 6.05 -12.25
C ASP A 177 -14.59 5.73 -13.04
N GLY A 178 -14.88 6.54 -14.06
CA GLY A 178 -16.08 6.40 -14.88
C GLY A 178 -17.37 6.55 -14.04
N PRO A 179 -18.27 5.55 -14.00
CA PRO A 179 -19.49 5.58 -13.18
C PRO A 179 -19.24 5.33 -11.69
N TRP A 180 -17.98 5.17 -11.26
CA TRP A 180 -17.61 4.90 -9.88
C TRP A 180 -17.19 6.16 -9.12
N TYR A 181 -17.68 6.26 -7.88
CA TYR A 181 -17.43 7.35 -6.95
C TYR A 181 -16.93 6.80 -5.62
N ARG A 182 -16.20 7.62 -4.85
CA ARG A 182 -15.89 7.38 -3.44
C ARG A 182 -16.79 8.23 -2.55
N TYR A 183 -17.08 7.75 -1.34
CA TYR A 183 -17.85 8.46 -0.33
C TYR A 183 -17.35 8.17 1.08
#